data_AF-A0A975W582-F1
#
_entry.id   AF-A0A975W582-F1
#
_cell.length_a   1.000
_cell.length_b   1.000
_cell.length_c   1.000
_cell.angle_alpha   90.00
_cell.angle_beta   90.00
_cell.angle_gamma   90.00
#
_symmetry.space_group_name_H-M   'P 1'
#
loop_
_entity.id
_entity.type
_entity.pdbx_description
1 polymer ?
#
loop_
_entity_poly.entity_id
_entity_poly.type
_entity_poly.pdbx_seq_one_letter_code
_entity_poly.pdbx_strand_id
1 'polypeptide(L)'
;MRGRLMKLRRQARKTCRCWCGWMNARSPVVVACSLLTGMYAPAISHYVGQEKLRPQTGWAALAFALDWGRPPRQMNSTSFFYAHTDQWRDEKLGVDEILSPLADPKAFGGSMIDYNVRAERMGWLPSAPQLQTSPLHLARDAAASGLAPKDDVVKGLQDGSLLRFRDRSLSNSRRP
;
A
#
# COMPACT_ATOMS: atom_id res chain seq x y z
N MET A 1 51.55 -21.42 -23.04
CA MET A 1 50.10 -21.28 -22.77
C MET A 1 49.71 -20.17 -21.78
N ARG A 2 50.46 -19.90 -20.69
CA ARG A 2 50.10 -18.87 -19.68
C ARG A 2 50.06 -17.42 -20.18
N GLY A 3 50.90 -17.05 -21.16
CA GLY A 3 50.96 -15.68 -21.70
C GLY A 3 49.75 -15.24 -22.54
N ARG A 4 49.12 -16.17 -23.29
CA ARG A 4 47.89 -15.89 -24.06
C ARG A 4 46.70 -15.65 -23.13
N LEU A 5 46.60 -16.41 -22.04
CA LEU A 5 45.55 -16.24 -21.03
C LEU A 5 45.62 -14.87 -20.33
N MET A 6 46.83 -14.39 -20.03
CA MET A 6 47.01 -13.05 -19.43
C MET A 6 46.67 -11.92 -20.40
N LYS A 7 47.02 -12.06 -21.69
CA LYS A 7 46.64 -11.09 -22.73
C LYS A 7 45.12 -11.03 -22.93
N LEU A 8 44.44 -12.18 -22.95
CA LEU A 8 42.96 -12.26 -23.00
C LEU A 8 42.30 -11.62 -21.77
N ARG A 9 42.82 -11.88 -20.56
CA ARG A 9 42.34 -11.22 -19.32
C ARG A 9 42.59 -9.71 -19.27
N ARG A 10 43.61 -9.19 -19.95
CA ARG A 10 43.84 -7.74 -20.09
C ARG A 10 42.94 -7.14 -21.16
N GLN A 11 42.70 -7.85 -22.27
CA GLN A 11 41.78 -7.43 -23.32
C GLN A 11 40.35 -7.34 -22.79
N ALA A 12 39.87 -8.35 -22.05
CA ALA A 12 38.55 -8.37 -21.42
C ALA A 12 38.36 -7.25 -20.38
N ARG A 13 39.41 -6.89 -19.64
CA ARG A 13 39.37 -5.75 -18.70
C ARG A 13 39.34 -4.39 -19.41
N LYS A 14 39.96 -4.27 -20.58
CA LYS A 14 39.93 -3.03 -21.38
C LYS A 14 38.60 -2.84 -22.10
N THR A 15 38.00 -3.91 -22.63
CA THR A 15 36.68 -3.85 -23.26
C THR A 15 35.58 -3.54 -22.26
N CYS A 16 35.63 -4.13 -21.06
CA CYS A 16 34.66 -3.83 -19.99
C CYS A 16 34.76 -2.37 -19.50
N ARG A 17 35.97 -1.82 -19.43
CA ARG A 17 36.20 -0.41 -19.04
C ARG A 17 35.74 0.59 -20.10
N CYS A 18 35.84 0.25 -21.39
CA CYS A 18 35.26 1.05 -22.48
C CYS A 18 33.73 1.00 -22.49
N TRP A 19 33.14 -0.15 -22.13
CA TRP A 19 31.69 -0.31 -22.04
C TRP A 19 31.09 0.52 -20.90
N CYS A 20 31.73 0.51 -19.72
CA CYS A 20 31.32 1.38 -18.59
C CYS A 20 31.40 2.87 -18.93
N GLY A 21 32.36 3.31 -19.75
CA GLY A 21 32.50 4.72 -20.15
C GLY A 21 31.41 5.21 -21.12
N TRP A 22 30.83 4.30 -21.91
CA TRP A 22 29.78 4.62 -22.89
C TRP A 22 28.37 4.59 -22.30
N MET A 23 28.19 4.02 -21.10
CA MET A 23 26.89 3.84 -20.44
C MET A 23 26.61 4.94 -19.41
N ASN A 24 26.84 6.19 -19.79
CA ASN A 24 26.47 7.33 -18.97
C ASN A 24 25.00 7.70 -19.24
N ALA A 25 24.18 7.57 -18.19
CA ALA A 25 22.87 8.22 -18.00
C ALA A 25 21.65 7.78 -18.84
N ARG A 26 21.25 6.49 -18.80
CA ARG A 26 19.85 6.10 -19.06
C ARG A 26 19.34 5.10 -18.01
N SER A 27 18.23 5.45 -17.35
CA SER A 27 17.64 4.80 -16.18
C SER A 27 17.22 3.32 -16.26
N PRO A 28 16.96 2.66 -17.41
CA PRO A 28 16.59 1.23 -17.37
C PRO A 28 17.77 0.28 -17.05
N VAL A 29 19.00 0.78 -16.97
CA VAL A 29 20.21 -0.04 -16.80
C VAL A 29 20.37 -0.57 -15.37
N VAL A 30 19.76 0.05 -14.36
CA VAL A 30 20.02 -0.31 -12.96
C VAL A 30 19.43 -1.69 -12.59
N VAL A 31 18.21 -2.00 -13.02
CA VAL A 31 17.57 -3.30 -12.76
C VAL A 31 18.31 -4.43 -13.49
N ALA A 32 18.71 -4.19 -14.75
CA ALA A 32 19.39 -5.21 -15.56
C ALA A 32 20.80 -5.55 -15.07
N CYS A 33 21.54 -4.59 -14.53
CA CYS A 33 22.94 -4.79 -14.13
C CYS A 33 23.08 -5.36 -12.70
N SER A 34 22.17 -5.03 -11.78
CA SER A 34 22.25 -5.46 -10.38
C SER A 34 21.87 -6.93 -10.14
N LEU A 35 21.03 -7.52 -10.99
CA LEU A 35 20.62 -8.94 -10.86
C LEU A 35 21.68 -9.93 -11.40
N LEU A 36 22.52 -9.51 -12.35
CA LEU A 36 23.46 -10.42 -13.05
C LEU A 36 24.86 -10.50 -12.46
N THR A 37 25.27 -9.57 -11.60
CA THR A 37 26.68 -9.42 -11.21
C THR A 37 26.97 -9.68 -9.73
N GLY A 38 25.96 -9.85 -8.87
CA GLY A 38 26.19 -10.08 -7.43
C GLY A 38 27.06 -8.99 -6.78
N MET A 39 27.05 -7.77 -7.36
CA MET A 39 27.90 -6.66 -6.92
C MET A 39 27.19 -5.86 -5.84
N TYR A 40 27.96 -5.35 -4.88
CA TYR A 40 27.60 -4.29 -3.92
C TYR A 40 27.41 -2.93 -4.62
N ALA A 41 26.68 -2.88 -5.74
CA ALA A 41 26.26 -1.62 -6.35
C ALA A 41 24.86 -1.28 -5.81
N PRO A 42 24.61 -0.06 -5.30
CA PRO A 42 23.29 0.28 -4.80
C PRO A 42 22.31 0.33 -5.98
N ALA A 43 21.48 -0.71 -6.07
CA ALA A 43 20.48 -0.84 -7.12
C ALA A 43 19.34 0.18 -6.97
N ILE A 44 19.10 0.71 -5.76
CA ILE A 44 18.24 1.88 -5.49
C ILE A 44 18.76 2.53 -4.19
N SER A 45 19.27 3.76 -4.28
CA SER A 45 19.72 4.57 -3.13
C SER A 45 18.65 5.61 -2.78
N HIS A 46 17.53 5.14 -2.23
CA HIS A 46 16.44 6.01 -1.77
C HIS A 46 16.75 6.50 -0.35
N TYR A 47 16.83 7.82 -0.17
CA TYR A 47 17.05 8.46 1.13
C TYR A 47 15.95 9.50 1.36
N VAL A 48 15.13 9.30 2.38
CA VAL A 48 14.09 10.25 2.79
C VAL A 48 14.18 10.45 4.29
N GLY A 49 13.26 9.87 5.07
CA GLY A 49 13.24 9.99 6.51
C GLY A 49 14.16 8.97 7.18
N GLN A 50 14.13 8.94 8.51
CA GLN A 50 14.74 7.87 9.28
C GLN A 50 13.79 6.67 9.42
N GLU A 51 13.31 6.10 8.31
CA GLU A 51 12.37 4.95 8.38
C GLU A 51 13.03 3.65 8.85
N LYS A 52 14.35 3.53 8.71
CA LYS A 52 15.07 2.28 8.99
C LYS A 52 15.34 2.08 10.47
N LEU A 53 14.35 1.55 11.19
CA LEU A 53 14.53 1.02 12.53
C LEU A 53 15.19 -0.37 12.47
N ARG A 54 16.47 -0.47 12.87
CA ARG A 54 17.26 -1.72 12.75
C ARG A 54 16.70 -2.90 13.55
N PRO A 55 16.31 -2.76 14.83
CA PRO A 55 15.73 -3.86 15.62
C PRO A 55 14.20 -3.96 15.44
N GLN A 56 13.73 -4.07 14.19
CA GLN A 56 12.30 -3.95 13.84
C GLN A 56 11.40 -4.93 14.61
N THR A 57 11.77 -6.21 14.70
CA THR A 57 10.93 -7.26 15.28
C THR A 57 10.78 -7.12 16.80
N GLY A 58 11.86 -6.77 17.50
CA GLY A 58 11.82 -6.52 18.95
C GLY A 58 11.03 -5.25 19.28
N TRP A 59 11.25 -4.17 18.53
CA TRP A 59 10.53 -2.92 18.72
C TRP A 59 9.03 -3.05 18.40
N ALA A 60 8.65 -3.72 17.30
CA ALA A 60 7.26 -3.84 16.89
C ALA A 60 6.39 -4.59 17.92
N ALA A 61 6.96 -5.60 18.59
CA ALA A 61 6.25 -6.32 19.65
C ALA A 61 5.93 -5.39 20.83
N LEU A 62 6.91 -4.59 21.26
CA LEU A 62 6.77 -3.62 22.34
C LEU A 62 5.83 -2.46 21.96
N ALA A 63 6.03 -1.85 20.79
CA ALA A 63 5.31 -0.65 20.36
C ALA A 63 3.82 -0.88 20.15
N PHE A 64 3.43 -2.10 19.72
CA PHE A 64 2.04 -2.44 19.45
C PHE A 64 1.46 -3.45 20.45
N ALA A 65 2.12 -3.67 21.60
CA ALA A 65 1.71 -4.60 22.66
C ALA A 65 1.33 -6.01 22.14
N LEU A 66 2.11 -6.52 21.17
CA LEU A 66 1.83 -7.80 20.51
C LEU A 66 2.12 -9.02 21.40
N ASP A 67 2.70 -8.81 22.56
CA ASP A 67 2.85 -9.77 23.63
C ASP A 67 1.55 -9.97 24.43
N TRP A 68 0.66 -8.97 24.48
CA TRP A 68 -0.63 -9.03 25.18
C TRP A 68 -1.82 -9.32 24.26
N GLY A 69 -1.84 -8.71 23.08
CA GLY A 69 -2.99 -8.77 22.18
C GLY A 69 -2.61 -8.65 20.72
N ARG A 70 -3.30 -9.40 19.85
CA ARG A 70 -3.07 -9.40 18.40
C ARG A 70 -4.42 -9.46 17.67
N PRO A 71 -4.59 -8.77 16.53
CA PRO A 71 -3.70 -7.79 15.88
C PRO A 71 -3.91 -6.34 16.40
N PRO A 72 -2.93 -5.43 16.23
CA PRO A 72 -3.11 -4.02 16.53
C PRO A 72 -3.93 -3.33 15.44
N ARG A 73 -4.55 -2.18 15.76
CA ARG A 73 -5.27 -1.36 14.77
C ARG A 73 -4.32 -0.35 14.11
N GLN A 74 -3.63 -0.79 13.06
CA GLN A 74 -2.84 0.10 12.20
C GLN A 74 -3.74 0.81 11.18
N MET A 75 -3.41 2.07 10.86
CA MET A 75 -4.13 2.89 9.88
C MET A 75 -3.13 3.65 9.02
N ASN A 76 -3.41 3.77 7.72
CA ASN A 76 -2.63 4.60 6.81
C ASN A 76 -3.08 6.07 6.93
N SER A 77 -2.16 6.93 7.36
CA SER A 77 -2.49 8.32 7.71
C SER A 77 -3.02 9.15 6.54
N THR A 78 -2.58 8.92 5.31
CA THR A 78 -3.04 9.67 4.13
C THR A 78 -4.55 9.54 3.96
N SER A 79 -5.08 8.31 3.92
CA SER A 79 -6.52 8.07 3.81
C SER A 79 -7.25 8.56 5.05
N PHE A 80 -6.66 8.39 6.24
CA PHE A 80 -7.26 8.87 7.49
C PHE A 80 -7.48 10.39 7.50
N PHE A 81 -6.44 11.19 7.24
CA PHE A 81 -6.58 12.64 7.25
C PHE A 81 -7.43 13.14 6.09
N TYR A 82 -7.27 12.57 4.89
CA TYR A 82 -8.12 12.90 3.74
C TYR A 82 -9.61 12.75 4.04
N ALA A 83 -9.96 11.67 4.76
CA ALA A 83 -11.30 11.37 5.20
C ALA A 83 -11.80 12.27 6.36
N HIS A 84 -10.97 12.55 7.38
CA HIS A 84 -11.41 13.19 8.63
C HIS A 84 -11.24 14.70 8.66
N THR A 85 -10.41 15.25 7.77
CA THR A 85 -10.28 16.72 7.60
C THR A 85 -11.12 17.24 6.45
N ASP A 86 -11.96 16.38 5.86
CA ASP A 86 -12.85 16.70 4.74
C ASP A 86 -12.17 17.26 3.48
N GLN A 87 -10.85 17.07 3.33
CA GLN A 87 -10.09 17.48 2.13
C GLN A 87 -10.68 16.92 0.82
N TRP A 88 -11.30 15.73 0.87
CA TRP A 88 -11.98 15.12 -0.28
C TRP A 88 -13.13 15.97 -0.84
N ARG A 89 -13.71 16.90 -0.06
CA ARG A 89 -14.78 17.79 -0.51
C ARG A 89 -14.27 18.88 -1.45
N ASP A 90 -13.01 19.27 -1.29
CA ASP A 90 -12.33 20.28 -2.10
C ASP A 90 -11.45 19.64 -3.19
N GLU A 91 -11.63 18.34 -3.44
CA GLU A 91 -10.88 17.60 -4.45
C GLU A 91 -11.20 18.10 -5.86
N LYS A 92 -10.14 18.45 -6.60
CA LYS A 92 -10.26 18.96 -7.98
C LYS A 92 -9.90 17.92 -9.03
N LEU A 93 -9.17 16.88 -8.66
CA LEU A 93 -8.69 15.87 -9.59
C LEU A 93 -9.78 14.83 -9.89
N GLY A 94 -10.17 14.72 -11.16
CA GLY A 94 -11.05 13.68 -11.65
C GLY A 94 -10.33 12.33 -11.81
N VAL A 95 -11.05 11.23 -11.60
CA VAL A 95 -10.51 9.87 -11.84
C VAL A 95 -10.29 9.65 -13.34
N ASP A 96 -11.10 10.29 -14.18
CA ASP A 96 -11.03 10.28 -15.63
C ASP A 96 -9.72 10.88 -16.18
N GLU A 97 -9.11 11.83 -15.45
CA GLU A 97 -7.85 12.47 -15.85
C GLU A 97 -6.63 11.55 -15.68
N ILE A 98 -6.69 10.59 -14.76
CA ILE A 98 -5.59 9.65 -14.46
C ILE A 98 -5.76 8.33 -15.24
N LEU A 99 -6.96 8.09 -15.77
CA LEU A 99 -7.30 6.84 -16.42
C LEU A 99 -6.50 6.68 -17.72
N SER A 100 -5.99 5.46 -17.95
CA SER A 100 -5.33 5.12 -19.20
C SER A 100 -6.31 5.29 -20.38
N PRO A 101 -5.88 5.83 -21.54
CA PRO A 101 -6.74 5.98 -22.71
C PRO A 101 -7.26 4.65 -23.28
N LEU A 102 -6.70 3.51 -22.84
CA LEU A 102 -7.12 2.17 -23.23
C LEU A 102 -8.15 1.54 -22.29
N ALA A 103 -8.41 2.14 -21.12
CA ALA A 103 -9.37 1.62 -20.16
C ALA A 103 -10.79 2.12 -20.46
N ASP A 104 -11.80 1.30 -20.18
CA ASP A 104 -13.21 1.69 -20.32
C ASP A 104 -13.61 2.68 -19.21
N PRO A 105 -13.92 3.95 -19.54
CA PRO A 105 -14.28 4.94 -18.53
C PRO A 105 -15.56 4.59 -17.75
N LYS A 106 -16.47 3.78 -18.34
CA LYS A 106 -17.73 3.40 -17.69
C LYS A 106 -17.51 2.51 -16.48
N ALA A 107 -16.42 1.72 -16.47
CA ALA A 107 -16.07 0.87 -15.35
C ALA A 107 -15.48 1.65 -14.15
N PHE A 108 -14.98 2.87 -14.39
CA PHE A 108 -14.19 3.64 -13.42
C PHE A 108 -14.85 4.97 -13.01
N GLY A 109 -16.11 4.90 -12.57
CA GLY A 109 -16.84 6.05 -12.03
C GLY A 109 -16.68 6.25 -10.52
N GLY A 110 -16.88 7.50 -10.08
CA GLY A 110 -16.87 7.92 -8.69
C GLY A 110 -15.86 9.03 -8.41
N SER A 111 -15.76 9.43 -7.15
CA SER A 111 -14.73 10.34 -6.64
C SER A 111 -13.53 9.55 -6.11
N MET A 112 -12.39 10.21 -5.88
CA MET A 112 -11.18 9.58 -5.32
C MET A 112 -11.44 8.91 -3.96
N ILE A 113 -12.32 9.49 -3.13
CA ILE A 113 -12.70 8.90 -1.84
C ILE A 113 -13.52 7.62 -2.00
N ASP A 114 -14.31 7.47 -3.06
CA ASP A 114 -15.09 6.25 -3.31
C ASP A 114 -14.17 5.05 -3.59
N TYR A 115 -13.03 5.27 -4.22
CA TYR A 115 -12.02 4.23 -4.43
C TYR A 115 -11.36 3.79 -3.12
N ASN A 116 -11.06 4.73 -2.21
CA ASN A 116 -10.59 4.37 -0.87
C ASN A 116 -11.63 3.55 -0.11
N VAL A 117 -12.91 3.93 -0.14
CA VAL A 117 -13.98 3.16 0.52
C VAL A 117 -14.15 1.76 -0.10
N ARG A 118 -14.06 1.63 -1.42
CA ARG A 118 -14.07 0.32 -2.10
C ARG A 118 -12.86 -0.52 -1.67
N ALA A 119 -11.66 0.07 -1.64
CA ALA A 119 -10.44 -0.59 -1.21
C ALA A 119 -10.52 -1.07 0.26
N GLU A 120 -11.07 -0.25 1.16
CA GLU A 120 -11.32 -0.65 2.55
C GLU A 120 -12.29 -1.83 2.64
N ARG A 121 -13.41 -1.80 1.88
CA ARG A 121 -14.40 -2.89 1.86
C ARG A 121 -13.82 -4.21 1.40
N MET A 122 -12.98 -4.17 0.38
CA MET A 122 -12.28 -5.35 -0.16
C MET A 122 -11.08 -5.79 0.69
N GLY A 123 -10.75 -5.07 1.76
CA GLY A 123 -9.62 -5.39 2.64
C GLY A 123 -8.25 -5.03 2.07
N TRP A 124 -8.19 -4.18 1.04
CA TRP A 124 -6.93 -3.68 0.47
C TRP A 124 -6.30 -2.59 1.36
N LEU A 125 -7.12 -1.82 2.07
CA LEU A 125 -6.69 -0.79 3.00
C LEU A 125 -7.32 -1.00 4.40
N PRO A 126 -6.61 -0.60 5.48
CA PRO A 126 -7.22 -0.52 6.81
C PRO A 126 -8.23 0.63 6.88
N SER A 127 -9.10 0.59 7.90
CA SER A 127 -10.09 1.65 8.17
C SER A 127 -10.04 2.08 9.64
N ALA A 128 -10.25 3.37 9.89
CA ALA A 128 -10.37 3.94 11.22
C ALA A 128 -11.23 5.22 11.17
N PRO A 129 -12.38 5.27 11.86
CA PRO A 129 -13.09 4.16 12.51
C PRO A 129 -13.47 3.03 11.55
N GLN A 130 -13.55 1.79 12.05
CA GLN A 130 -13.83 0.61 11.23
C GLN A 130 -15.33 0.45 10.92
N LEU A 131 -16.16 0.63 11.95
CA LEU A 131 -17.61 0.46 11.91
C LEU A 131 -18.28 1.73 12.45
N GLN A 132 -19.53 1.97 12.07
CA GLN A 132 -20.33 3.06 12.64
C GLN A 132 -20.77 2.79 14.08
N THR A 133 -20.80 1.52 14.48
CA THR A 133 -21.10 1.10 15.85
C THR A 133 -19.82 0.83 16.63
N SER A 134 -19.91 0.92 17.96
CA SER A 134 -18.82 0.54 18.85
C SER A 134 -18.53 -0.96 18.71
N PRO A 135 -17.28 -1.36 18.42
CA PRO A 135 -16.94 -2.77 18.27
C PRO A 135 -17.07 -3.58 19.56
N LEU A 136 -17.17 -2.92 20.73
CA LEU A 136 -17.38 -3.58 22.02
C LEU A 136 -18.80 -4.14 22.18
N HIS A 137 -19.78 -3.60 21.45
CA HIS A 137 -21.16 -4.09 21.51
C HIS A 137 -21.39 -5.33 20.63
N LEU A 138 -20.59 -5.51 19.57
CA LEU A 138 -20.77 -6.59 18.59
C LEU A 138 -20.73 -7.98 19.22
N ALA A 139 -19.82 -8.23 20.15
CA ALA A 139 -19.73 -9.54 20.81
C ALA A 139 -20.96 -9.84 21.68
N ARG A 140 -21.53 -8.80 22.32
CA ARG A 140 -22.75 -8.93 23.12
C ARG A 140 -23.97 -9.18 22.23
N ASP A 141 -24.07 -8.44 21.14
CA ASP A 141 -25.23 -8.51 20.24
C ASP A 141 -25.22 -9.85 19.46
N ALA A 142 -24.03 -10.37 19.10
CA ALA A 142 -23.87 -11.70 18.55
C ALA A 142 -24.25 -12.82 19.54
N ALA A 143 -23.86 -12.67 20.81
CA ALA A 143 -24.23 -13.61 21.87
C ALA A 143 -25.76 -13.66 22.09
N ALA A 144 -26.43 -12.51 22.04
CA ALA A 144 -27.89 -12.43 22.12
C ALA A 144 -28.59 -13.09 20.93
N SER A 145 -27.96 -13.05 19.75
CA SER A 145 -28.47 -13.65 18.51
C SER A 145 -28.12 -15.15 18.38
N GLY A 146 -27.33 -15.70 19.31
CA GLY A 146 -26.90 -17.11 19.27
C GLY A 146 -25.92 -17.44 18.15
N LEU A 147 -25.31 -16.43 17.52
CA LEU A 147 -24.35 -16.59 16.42
C LEU A 147 -22.91 -16.33 16.92
N ALA A 148 -21.92 -16.92 16.24
CA ALA A 148 -20.54 -16.55 16.48
C ALA A 148 -20.30 -15.09 16.04
N PRO A 149 -19.52 -14.27 16.78
CA PRO A 149 -19.33 -12.85 16.47
C PRO A 149 -18.84 -12.58 15.05
N LYS A 150 -18.02 -13.47 14.49
CA LYS A 150 -17.56 -13.37 13.09
C LYS A 150 -18.73 -13.46 12.11
N ASP A 151 -19.59 -14.45 12.29
CA ASP A 151 -20.67 -14.74 11.37
C ASP A 151 -21.77 -13.69 11.47
N ASP A 152 -22.04 -13.20 12.68
CA ASP A 152 -22.96 -12.09 12.92
C ASP A 152 -22.49 -10.79 12.25
N VAL A 153 -21.20 -10.45 12.36
CA VAL A 153 -20.62 -9.28 11.68
C VAL A 153 -20.66 -9.43 10.16
N VAL A 154 -20.32 -10.61 9.61
CA VAL A 154 -20.38 -10.85 8.17
C VAL A 154 -21.81 -10.71 7.66
N LYS A 155 -22.77 -11.33 8.34
CA LYS A 155 -24.19 -11.22 8.01
C LYS A 155 -24.67 -9.77 8.09
N GLY A 156 -24.33 -9.05 9.15
CA GLY A 156 -24.71 -7.65 9.31
C GLY A 156 -24.14 -6.74 8.22
N LEU A 157 -22.91 -7.01 7.76
CA LEU A 157 -22.30 -6.29 6.64
C LEU A 157 -22.95 -6.62 5.29
N GLN A 158 -23.42 -7.86 5.09
CA GLN A 158 -24.10 -8.28 3.86
C GLN A 158 -25.54 -7.75 3.79
N ASP A 159 -26.26 -7.80 4.91
CA ASP A 159 -27.66 -7.36 5.02
C ASP A 159 -27.78 -5.84 5.19
N GLY A 160 -26.66 -5.14 5.44
CA GLY A 160 -26.59 -3.69 5.61
C GLY A 160 -27.07 -3.18 6.98
N SER A 161 -27.37 -4.08 7.93
CA SER A 161 -27.71 -3.73 9.32
C SER A 161 -26.49 -3.23 10.10
N LEU A 162 -25.29 -3.68 9.72
CA LEU A 162 -24.02 -3.18 10.21
C LEU A 162 -23.33 -2.39 9.10
N LEU A 163 -23.04 -1.12 9.36
CA LEU A 163 -22.39 -0.23 8.39
C LEU A 163 -20.94 0.05 8.77
N ARG A 164 -20.09 0.09 7.76
CA ARG A 164 -18.74 0.66 7.91
C ARG A 164 -18.83 2.18 8.04
N PHE A 165 -17.85 2.79 8.70
CA PHE A 165 -17.87 4.21 9.08
C PHE A 165 -18.34 5.14 7.96
N ARG A 166 -17.90 4.91 6.71
CA ARG A 166 -18.19 5.76 5.55
C ARG A 166 -19.08 5.13 4.48
N ASP A 167 -19.88 4.12 4.83
CA ASP A 167 -20.68 3.37 3.85
C ASP A 167 -21.84 4.19 3.27
N ARG A 168 -22.54 4.96 4.12
CA ARG A 168 -23.79 5.66 3.75
C ARG A 168 -23.60 7.14 3.36
N SER A 169 -22.61 7.82 3.92
CA SER A 169 -22.46 9.28 3.77
C SER A 169 -22.07 9.73 2.36
N LEU A 170 -21.47 8.85 1.54
CA LEU A 170 -21.07 9.18 0.16
C LEU A 170 -22.21 9.02 -0.85
N SER A 171 -23.22 8.21 -0.57
CA SER A 171 -24.41 8.10 -1.44
C SER A 171 -25.26 9.38 -1.47
N ASN A 172 -25.16 10.20 -0.42
CA ASN A 172 -25.95 11.41 -0.23
C ASN A 172 -25.13 12.71 -0.40
N SER A 173 -23.83 12.61 -0.68
CA SER A 173 -22.96 13.76 -0.95
C SER A 173 -22.73 13.95 -2.45
N ARG A 174 -23.81 13.91 -3.25
CA ARG A 174 -23.76 14.59 -4.56
C ARG A 174 -23.32 16.02 -4.25
N ARG A 175 -22.30 16.49 -4.96
CA ARG A 175 -21.92 17.91 -4.94
C ARG A 175 -23.21 18.74 -5.08
N PRO A 176 -23.35 19.89 -4.40
CA PRO A 176 -24.30 20.89 -4.90
C PRO A 176 -24.02 21.18 -6.38
#